data_AF-A0A949XQI4-F1
#
_entry.id   AF-A0A949XQI4-F1
#
_cell.length_a   1.000
_cell.length_b   1.000
_cell.length_c   1.000
_cell.angle_alpha   90.00
_cell.angle_beta   90.00
_cell.angle_gamma   90.00
#
_symmetry.space_group_name_H-M   'P 1'
#
loop_
_entity.id
_entity.type
_entity.pdbx_description
1 polymer ?
#
loop_
_entity_poly.entity_id
_entity_poly.type
_entity_poly.pdbx_seq_one_letter_code
_entity_poly.pdbx_strand_id
1 'polypeptide(L)'
;MRIAHVSDIHIRNLKFHQDYRRVFENLYKKLWELRPDIVVNTGDTAHTKTQISPEFVEMTSEHIREVIKIAPYHIILGNHDLNLMNADRQDAITPIVESINSPRVHLHKKSGRVTAMSPMDLCEKCNDGTCPCDLHIGPQVNFWVFGIGDSENYPTPGQWAKHDKDTNIGLFHGSISRCLTDSNWRMTHTEHDLSIFEGLDYVLMGDIHKQQFMDSEKRVGYAGSLIQQNFGEDVNKGFLVWDIEDKKKHTVYPVYLTGARKFYTIKLDEDLKVPEMQLEENSRIRVSPPRQLTLVEQKEIERQVRKRFNPHDVITLSAGAVANTNTQVGKKLIGSENLRQLAVQERLLRDWLKRHGVGEKHIELCLDLNRKYQVAFEQEDETARNISWRLNAIVWSNMFNYGENNVVDFNNIKGLTGIFAENSKGKSSFIDVIMEALYDKVTKNINKNLHMINDNKDVASMVADITAEDKNYSIERRIERTKYGIRKFNGEEKEWGKTVTDFYVTDAQGVKESLNADLRPGTERNIRQRLGNFEDFMLTSLTSQVNTMDIINCKETDRKKILYKFLDLDIFEQKGLKAKDDSREWYTKLGNLEDSGIQEHVSKYRDRAATLGGEITKLEQELEESKATQKTLNDQV
;
A
#
# COMPACT_ATOMS: atom_id res chain seq x y z
N MET A 1 25.82 12.01 38.41
CA MET A 1 25.60 10.77 37.65
C MET A 1 25.56 11.10 36.17
N ARG A 2 26.33 10.39 35.35
CA ARG A 2 26.36 10.50 33.89
C ARG A 2 25.58 9.35 33.26
N ILE A 3 24.54 9.66 32.48
CA ILE A 3 23.70 8.68 31.79
C ILE A 3 23.89 8.83 30.28
N ALA A 4 24.24 7.75 29.59
CA ALA A 4 24.16 7.67 28.14
C ALA A 4 22.77 7.17 27.72
N HIS A 5 21.98 8.03 27.08
CA HIS A 5 20.61 7.76 26.65
C HIS A 5 20.58 7.45 25.16
N VAL A 6 20.43 6.17 24.82
CA VAL A 6 20.19 5.66 23.46
C VAL A 6 18.72 5.32 23.27
N SER A 7 18.23 5.33 22.03
CA SER A 7 16.85 4.93 21.71
C SER A 7 16.72 4.58 20.24
N ASP A 8 15.58 3.97 19.87
CA ASP A 8 15.13 3.78 18.49
C ASP A 8 16.23 3.18 17.59
N ILE A 9 16.92 2.15 18.13
CA ILE A 9 18.07 1.50 17.48
C ILE A 9 17.61 0.77 16.21
N HIS A 10 16.45 0.11 16.30
CA HIS A 10 15.81 -0.64 15.22
C HIS A 10 16.75 -1.60 14.48
N ILE A 11 17.47 -2.46 15.20
CA ILE A 11 18.29 -3.49 14.55
C ILE A 11 17.36 -4.32 13.65
N ARG A 12 17.68 -4.36 12.36
CA ARG A 12 16.90 -5.07 11.32
C ARG A 12 17.36 -6.52 11.22
N ASN A 13 16.54 -7.39 10.63
CA ASN A 13 16.91 -8.79 10.42
C ASN A 13 18.18 -8.96 9.56
N LEU A 14 18.23 -8.35 8.38
CA LEU A 14 19.36 -8.53 7.43
C LEU A 14 19.90 -7.22 6.83
N LYS A 15 19.10 -6.14 6.84
CA LYS A 15 19.45 -4.89 6.16
C LYS A 15 20.34 -4.01 7.04
N PHE A 16 21.33 -3.36 6.42
CA PHE A 16 22.23 -2.38 7.03
C PHE A 16 23.14 -2.89 8.16
N HIS A 17 23.30 -4.21 8.32
CA HIS A 17 24.14 -4.78 9.38
C HIS A 17 25.58 -4.27 9.38
N GLN A 18 26.17 -4.02 8.21
CA GLN A 18 27.49 -3.41 8.12
C GLN A 18 27.51 -1.96 8.65
N ASP A 19 26.44 -1.19 8.44
CA ASP A 19 26.32 0.16 8.99
C ASP A 19 26.12 0.11 10.50
N TYR A 20 25.28 -0.81 10.99
CA TYR A 20 25.10 -1.05 12.42
C TYR A 20 26.41 -1.39 13.11
N ARG A 21 27.19 -2.35 12.58
CA ARG A 21 28.49 -2.74 13.17
C ARG A 21 29.44 -1.55 13.29
N ARG A 22 29.59 -0.75 12.22
CA ARG A 22 30.45 0.46 12.24
C ARG A 22 29.99 1.50 13.25
N VAL A 23 28.67 1.73 13.34
CA VAL A 23 28.10 2.68 14.29
C VAL A 23 28.21 2.18 15.72
N PHE A 24 28.02 0.89 15.94
CA PHE A 24 28.19 0.24 17.24
C PHE A 24 29.64 0.29 17.71
N GLU A 25 30.62 0.00 16.85
CA GLU A 25 32.04 0.20 17.17
C GLU A 25 32.34 1.65 17.59
N ASN A 26 31.79 2.62 16.86
CA ASN A 26 31.93 4.04 17.20
C ASN A 26 31.23 4.40 18.51
N LEU A 27 30.03 3.86 18.75
CA LEU A 27 29.28 4.01 19.99
C LEU A 27 30.07 3.46 21.17
N TYR A 28 30.59 2.24 21.09
CA TYR A 28 31.36 1.63 22.19
C TYR A 28 32.60 2.46 22.50
N LYS A 29 33.32 2.93 21.47
CA LYS A 29 34.45 3.84 21.66
C LYS A 29 34.04 5.12 22.37
N LYS A 30 32.93 5.74 21.97
CA LYS A 30 32.40 6.97 22.59
C LYS A 30 31.96 6.74 24.03
N LEU A 31 31.24 5.66 24.31
CA LEU A 31 30.83 5.29 25.66
C LEU A 31 32.06 5.03 26.55
N TRP A 32 33.09 4.36 26.03
CA TRP A 32 34.33 4.12 26.77
C TRP A 32 35.09 5.43 27.08
N GLU A 33 35.15 6.36 26.13
CA GLU A 33 35.73 7.71 26.33
C GLU A 33 34.94 8.53 27.36
N LEU A 34 33.60 8.49 27.29
CA LEU A 34 32.71 9.27 28.16
C LEU A 34 32.63 8.73 29.59
N ARG A 35 32.87 7.42 29.77
CA ARG A 35 32.72 6.69 31.03
C ARG A 35 31.37 6.99 31.72
N PRO A 36 30.23 6.71 31.07
CA PRO A 36 28.93 6.90 31.71
C PRO A 36 28.80 5.96 32.91
N ASP A 37 28.07 6.40 33.93
CA ASP A 37 27.71 5.54 35.06
C ASP A 37 26.71 4.48 34.62
N ILE A 38 25.76 4.85 33.75
CA ILE A 38 24.69 3.96 33.25
C ILE A 38 24.42 4.23 31.77
N VAL A 39 24.09 3.19 31.02
CA VAL A 39 23.48 3.30 29.69
C VAL A 39 22.00 2.97 29.78
N VAL A 40 21.15 3.81 29.19
CA VAL A 40 19.70 3.63 29.13
C VAL A 40 19.28 3.54 27.68
N ASN A 41 18.56 2.48 27.32
CA ASN A 41 17.85 2.33 26.06
C ASN A 41 16.34 2.49 26.29
N THR A 42 15.77 3.55 25.72
CA THR A 42 14.35 3.90 25.88
C THR A 42 13.44 3.22 24.85
N GLY A 43 13.85 2.07 24.29
CA GLY A 43 13.00 1.17 23.51
C GLY A 43 13.32 1.12 22.03
N ASP A 44 12.61 0.25 21.32
CA ASP A 44 12.78 -0.04 19.90
C ASP A 44 14.19 -0.50 19.56
N THR A 45 14.63 -1.54 20.28
CA THR A 45 15.86 -2.25 19.95
C THR A 45 15.70 -3.02 18.64
N ALA A 46 14.54 -3.66 18.45
CA ALA A 46 14.16 -4.36 17.23
C ALA A 46 13.49 -3.44 16.21
N HIS A 47 13.70 -3.73 14.92
CA HIS A 47 12.91 -3.11 13.86
C HIS A 47 11.58 -3.83 13.62
N THR A 48 11.57 -5.15 13.81
CA THR A 48 10.44 -6.01 13.47
C THR A 48 10.01 -6.80 14.69
N LYS A 49 8.82 -6.47 15.23
CA LYS A 49 8.15 -7.09 16.40
C LYS A 49 8.63 -8.50 16.73
N THR A 50 8.04 -9.52 16.10
CA THR A 50 8.21 -10.92 16.54
C THR A 50 8.78 -11.83 15.45
N GLN A 51 9.05 -11.28 14.27
CA GLN A 51 9.65 -12.02 13.17
C GLN A 51 11.14 -11.68 13.17
N ILE A 52 11.90 -12.49 13.89
CA ILE A 52 13.29 -12.24 14.21
C ILE A 52 14.17 -13.24 13.45
N SER A 53 15.27 -12.77 12.86
CA SER A 53 16.28 -13.63 12.22
C SER A 53 17.45 -13.96 13.17
N PRO A 54 18.21 -15.04 12.90
CA PRO A 54 19.41 -15.36 13.65
C PRO A 54 20.44 -14.21 13.68
N GLU A 55 20.59 -13.47 12.59
CA GLU A 55 21.54 -12.36 12.49
C GLU A 55 21.13 -11.17 13.38
N PHE A 56 19.82 -10.90 13.52
CA PHE A 56 19.35 -9.93 14.51
C PHE A 56 19.70 -10.37 15.93
N VAL A 57 19.47 -11.65 16.24
CA VAL A 57 19.75 -12.20 17.58
C VAL A 57 21.23 -12.09 17.89
N GLU A 58 22.10 -12.47 16.95
CA GLU A 58 23.55 -12.35 17.07
C GLU A 58 23.97 -10.90 17.31
N MET A 59 23.55 -9.98 16.46
CA MET A 59 23.92 -8.57 16.54
C MET A 59 23.44 -7.91 17.83
N THR A 60 22.19 -8.19 18.24
CA THR A 60 21.62 -7.64 19.48
C THR A 60 22.33 -8.22 20.70
N SER A 61 22.65 -9.53 20.68
CA SER A 61 23.39 -10.17 21.76
C SER A 61 24.81 -9.60 21.89
N GLU A 62 25.50 -9.42 20.77
CA GLU A 62 26.82 -8.78 20.70
C GLU A 62 26.74 -7.35 21.23
N HIS A 63 25.73 -6.58 20.80
CA HIS A 63 25.53 -5.21 21.23
C HIS A 63 25.34 -5.07 22.74
N ILE A 64 24.43 -5.85 23.33
CA ILE A 64 24.21 -5.86 24.77
C ILE A 64 25.49 -6.24 25.51
N ARG A 65 26.21 -7.28 25.05
CA ARG A 65 27.47 -7.74 25.67
C ARG A 65 28.57 -6.68 25.64
N GLU A 66 28.73 -5.93 24.55
CA GLU A 66 29.73 -4.86 24.49
C GLU A 66 29.36 -3.67 25.37
N VAL A 67 28.08 -3.29 25.42
CA VAL A 67 27.63 -2.17 26.28
C VAL A 67 27.84 -2.50 27.76
N ILE A 68 27.49 -3.70 28.21
CA ILE A 68 27.64 -4.08 29.64
C ILE A 68 29.09 -4.23 30.10
N LYS A 69 30.06 -4.37 29.18
CA LYS A 69 31.48 -4.28 29.56
C LYS A 69 31.83 -2.86 30.03
N ILE A 70 31.13 -1.85 29.52
CA ILE A 70 31.38 -0.44 29.80
C ILE A 70 30.61 -0.01 31.05
N ALA A 71 29.28 -0.11 31.04
CA ALA A 71 28.41 0.33 32.15
C ALA A 71 27.12 -0.52 32.22
N PRO A 72 26.44 -0.59 33.40
CA PRO A 72 25.13 -1.20 33.52
C PRO A 72 24.16 -0.70 32.44
N TYR A 73 23.41 -1.62 31.85
CA TYR A 73 22.54 -1.35 30.71
C TYR A 73 21.08 -1.56 31.09
N HIS A 74 20.33 -0.46 31.19
CA HIS A 74 18.89 -0.46 31.45
C HIS A 74 18.13 -0.35 30.12
N ILE A 75 17.19 -1.26 29.88
CA ILE A 75 16.43 -1.34 28.63
C ILE A 75 14.94 -1.33 29.01
N ILE A 76 14.15 -0.49 28.36
CA ILE A 76 12.68 -0.62 28.31
C ILE A 76 12.28 -1.13 26.92
N LEU A 77 11.10 -1.74 26.81
CA LEU A 77 10.59 -2.20 25.51
C LEU A 77 9.88 -1.05 24.77
N GLY A 78 10.08 -0.97 23.45
CA GLY A 78 9.32 -0.09 22.57
C GLY A 78 8.23 -0.82 21.76
N ASN A 79 7.47 -0.08 20.96
CA ASN A 79 6.32 -0.64 20.21
C ASN A 79 6.76 -1.61 19.09
N HIS A 80 8.02 -1.59 18.67
CA HIS A 80 8.62 -2.51 17.71
C HIS A 80 9.29 -3.73 18.37
N ASP A 81 9.44 -3.76 19.70
CA ASP A 81 10.01 -4.91 20.42
C ASP A 81 8.96 -5.98 20.76
N LEU A 82 7.68 -5.60 20.90
CA LEU A 82 6.57 -6.49 21.26
C LEU A 82 5.34 -6.32 20.36
N ASN A 83 4.38 -7.24 20.50
CA ASN A 83 3.09 -7.12 19.85
C ASN A 83 2.02 -6.57 20.82
N LEU A 84 1.76 -5.27 20.79
CA LEU A 84 0.75 -4.63 21.64
C LEU A 84 -0.68 -5.19 21.49
N MET A 85 -1.00 -5.82 20.35
CA MET A 85 -2.32 -6.46 20.16
C MET A 85 -2.44 -7.82 20.86
N ASN A 86 -1.33 -8.39 21.32
CA ASN A 86 -1.28 -9.66 22.03
C ASN A 86 -0.12 -9.61 23.03
N ALA A 87 -0.39 -8.99 24.18
CA ALA A 87 0.59 -8.79 25.24
C ALA A 87 1.12 -10.11 25.85
N ASP A 88 0.37 -11.21 25.72
CA ASP A 88 0.81 -12.55 26.17
C ASP A 88 1.91 -13.12 25.27
N ARG A 89 2.07 -12.60 24.05
CA ARG A 89 3.10 -13.05 23.14
C ARG A 89 4.46 -12.49 23.55
N GLN A 90 5.44 -13.38 23.66
CA GLN A 90 6.81 -13.03 24.03
C GLN A 90 7.40 -11.96 23.09
N ASP A 91 8.10 -10.99 23.69
CA ASP A 91 8.81 -9.91 22.99
C ASP A 91 10.17 -10.37 22.43
N ALA A 92 10.75 -9.57 21.53
CA ALA A 92 12.01 -9.90 20.85
C ALA A 92 13.25 -9.85 21.74
N ILE A 93 13.19 -9.13 22.87
CA ILE A 93 14.38 -8.74 23.63
C ILE A 93 14.57 -9.63 24.86
N THR A 94 13.48 -10.00 25.53
CA THR A 94 13.48 -10.85 26.73
C THR A 94 14.30 -12.14 26.53
N PRO A 95 14.11 -12.95 25.47
CA PRO A 95 14.88 -14.18 25.30
C PRO A 95 16.39 -13.95 25.18
N ILE A 96 16.79 -12.81 24.60
CA ILE A 96 18.19 -12.43 24.42
C ILE A 96 18.80 -12.01 25.76
N VAL A 97 18.09 -11.18 26.53
CA VAL A 97 18.55 -10.74 27.85
C VAL A 97 18.65 -11.91 28.82
N GLU A 98 17.65 -12.79 28.86
CA GLU A 98 17.66 -14.02 29.67
C GLU A 98 18.80 -14.96 29.27
N SER A 99 19.09 -15.07 27.96
CA SER A 99 20.23 -15.84 27.45
C SER A 99 21.59 -15.27 27.87
N ILE A 100 21.72 -13.95 27.96
CA ILE A 100 22.98 -13.29 28.38
C ILE A 100 23.22 -13.50 29.87
N ASN A 101 22.15 -13.56 30.67
CA ASN A 101 22.18 -13.88 32.09
C ASN A 101 23.26 -13.10 32.87
N SER A 102 23.26 -11.78 32.74
CA SER A 102 24.22 -10.89 33.40
C SER A 102 23.52 -9.94 34.36
N PRO A 103 24.03 -9.75 35.60
CA PRO A 103 23.46 -8.78 36.55
C PRO A 103 23.65 -7.33 36.11
N ARG A 104 24.41 -7.07 35.03
CA ARG A 104 24.64 -5.74 34.47
C ARG A 104 23.63 -5.37 33.37
N VAL A 105 22.71 -6.26 32.99
CA VAL A 105 21.62 -5.99 32.06
C VAL A 105 20.31 -5.96 32.83
N HIS A 106 19.55 -4.88 32.71
CA HIS A 106 18.27 -4.70 33.39
C HIS A 106 17.18 -4.41 32.36
N LEU A 107 16.33 -5.40 32.08
CA LEU A 107 15.17 -5.24 31.20
C LEU A 107 13.93 -4.93 32.03
N HIS A 108 13.38 -3.72 31.85
CA HIS A 108 12.21 -3.25 32.58
C HIS A 108 10.96 -3.36 31.71
N LYS A 109 10.16 -4.41 31.95
CA LYS A 109 8.92 -4.67 31.21
C LYS A 109 7.69 -4.03 31.86
N LYS A 110 7.69 -3.98 33.20
CA LYS A 110 6.56 -3.51 34.00
C LYS A 110 6.73 -2.06 34.38
N SER A 111 5.61 -1.37 34.50
CA SER A 111 5.56 0.00 34.98
C SER A 111 5.85 0.07 36.47
N GLY A 112 6.59 1.09 36.90
CA GLY A 112 6.91 1.28 38.32
C GLY A 112 8.31 1.82 38.61
N ARG A 113 8.67 1.79 39.89
CA ARG A 113 9.94 2.34 40.40
C ARG A 113 11.04 1.29 40.39
N VAL A 114 12.20 1.67 39.87
CA VAL A 114 13.43 0.88 39.91
C VAL A 114 14.58 1.77 40.38
N THR A 115 15.31 1.38 41.42
CA THR A 115 16.53 2.08 41.81
C THR A 115 17.61 1.83 40.77
N ALA A 116 18.21 2.89 40.24
CA ALA A 116 19.29 2.79 39.28
C ALA A 116 20.52 2.13 39.93
N MET A 117 21.05 1.06 39.33
CA MET A 117 22.23 0.35 39.84
C MET A 117 23.46 0.84 39.11
N SER A 118 24.40 1.44 39.85
CA SER A 118 25.69 1.87 39.34
C SER A 118 26.68 0.68 39.26
N PRO A 119 27.80 0.80 38.52
CA PRO A 119 28.87 -0.20 38.54
C PRO A 119 29.37 -0.52 39.96
N MET A 120 29.26 0.43 40.89
CA MET A 120 29.67 0.28 42.28
C MET A 120 28.71 -0.60 43.07
N ASP A 121 27.39 -0.47 42.84
CA ASP A 121 26.36 -1.31 43.48
C ASP A 121 26.46 -2.78 43.07
N LEU A 122 27.08 -3.04 41.91
CA LEU A 122 27.30 -4.37 41.35
C LEU A 122 28.70 -4.93 41.63
N CYS A 123 29.54 -4.22 42.40
CA CYS A 123 30.90 -4.66 42.72
C CYS A 123 30.91 -5.56 43.97
N GLU A 124 31.08 -6.87 43.78
CA GLU A 124 31.18 -7.84 44.89
C GLU A 124 32.32 -7.52 45.88
N LYS A 125 33.42 -6.91 45.41
CA LYS A 125 34.57 -6.50 46.24
C LYS A 125 34.33 -5.20 47.04
N CYS A 126 33.26 -4.45 46.75
CA CYS A 126 32.89 -3.31 47.59
C CYS A 126 32.23 -3.77 48.91
N ASN A 127 31.63 -4.97 48.93
CA ASN A 127 31.00 -5.52 50.13
C ASN A 127 31.98 -5.98 51.21
N ASP A 128 33.26 -6.19 50.90
CA ASP A 128 34.29 -6.59 51.87
C ASP A 128 35.29 -5.46 52.22
N GLY A 129 35.10 -4.26 51.65
CA GLY A 129 35.91 -3.07 51.95
C GLY A 129 37.32 -3.06 51.35
N THR A 130 37.64 -3.97 50.42
CA THR A 130 39.00 -4.10 49.85
C THR A 130 39.16 -3.49 48.45
N CYS A 131 38.10 -2.91 47.88
CA CYS A 131 38.12 -2.39 46.51
C CYS A 131 38.77 -1.00 46.40
N PRO A 132 39.73 -0.78 45.47
CA PRO A 132 40.38 0.52 45.23
C PRO A 132 39.59 1.43 44.28
N CYS A 133 38.28 1.21 44.08
CA CYS A 133 37.47 2.12 43.26
C CYS A 133 37.23 3.44 44.02
N ASP A 134 37.84 4.53 43.54
CA ASP A 134 37.59 5.88 44.05
C ASP A 134 36.09 6.18 44.04
N LEU A 135 35.60 6.64 45.19
CA LEU A 135 34.19 6.86 45.50
C LEU A 135 33.61 7.99 44.63
N HIS A 136 32.85 7.68 43.57
CA HIS A 136 32.04 8.69 42.89
C HIS A 136 30.65 8.76 43.55
N ILE A 137 30.51 9.70 44.49
CA ILE A 137 29.25 10.00 45.19
C ILE A 137 28.35 10.81 44.22
N GLY A 138 27.47 10.13 43.49
CA GLY A 138 26.37 10.74 42.76
C GLY A 138 25.07 10.75 43.58
N PRO A 139 24.05 11.53 43.17
CA PRO A 139 22.73 11.45 43.79
C PRO A 139 22.12 10.05 43.59
N GLN A 140 21.35 9.56 44.56
CA GLN A 140 20.54 8.35 44.38
C GLN A 140 19.49 8.61 43.30
N VAL A 141 19.47 7.76 42.27
CA VAL A 141 18.56 7.89 41.12
C VAL A 141 17.52 6.77 41.13
N ASN A 142 16.25 7.14 40.99
CA ASN A 142 15.14 6.23 40.77
C ASN A 142 14.63 6.39 39.34
N PHE A 143 14.61 5.29 38.58
CA PHE A 143 13.90 5.20 37.32
C PHE A 143 12.42 4.91 37.57
N TRP A 144 11.56 5.72 36.95
CA TRP A 144 10.12 5.51 36.88
C TRP A 144 9.80 5.03 35.48
N VAL A 145 9.63 3.71 35.36
CA VAL A 145 9.41 3.04 34.08
C VAL A 145 7.94 3.15 33.72
N PHE A 146 7.68 3.64 32.51
CA PHE A 146 6.37 3.63 31.86
C PHE A 146 6.40 2.53 30.80
N GLY A 147 6.18 1.28 31.21
CA GLY A 147 6.29 0.12 30.33
C GLY A 147 5.18 0.10 29.29
N ILE A 148 5.50 0.17 27.99
CA ILE A 148 4.49 0.28 26.93
C ILE A 148 3.50 -0.91 26.88
N GLY A 149 3.92 -2.10 27.33
CA GLY A 149 3.05 -3.27 27.48
C GLY A 149 2.27 -3.31 28.79
N ASP A 150 2.40 -2.30 29.64
CA ASP A 150 1.85 -2.21 30.99
C ASP A 150 1.32 -0.79 31.27
N SER A 151 0.64 -0.21 30.28
CA SER A 151 0.17 1.18 30.31
C SER A 151 -0.93 1.45 31.33
N GLU A 152 -1.74 0.45 31.64
CA GLU A 152 -2.78 0.52 32.67
C GLU A 152 -2.20 0.77 34.07
N ASN A 153 -0.92 0.42 34.28
CA ASN A 153 -0.21 0.53 35.56
C ASN A 153 0.85 1.64 35.56
N TYR A 154 0.74 2.64 34.68
CA TYR A 154 1.69 3.75 34.64
C TYR A 154 1.84 4.44 36.01
N PRO A 155 3.08 4.78 36.40
CA PRO A 155 3.30 5.43 37.68
C PRO A 155 2.68 6.82 37.68
N THR A 156 2.29 7.29 38.87
CA THR A 156 1.54 8.53 39.07
C THR A 156 2.30 9.54 39.93
N PRO A 157 2.01 10.86 39.82
CA PRO A 157 2.64 11.92 40.61
C PRO A 157 2.72 11.65 42.12
N GLY A 158 1.67 11.07 42.70
CA GLY A 158 1.63 10.75 44.12
C GLY A 158 2.62 9.65 44.56
N GLN A 159 3.15 8.85 43.64
CA GLN A 159 4.11 7.79 43.95
C GLN A 159 5.54 8.32 44.05
N TRP A 160 6.00 9.12 43.08
CA TRP A 160 7.35 9.69 43.14
C TRP A 160 7.48 10.86 44.11
N ALA A 161 6.39 11.54 44.46
CA ALA A 161 6.39 12.52 45.54
C ALA A 161 6.83 11.95 46.90
N LYS A 162 6.71 10.62 47.11
CA LYS A 162 7.18 9.93 48.32
C LYS A 162 8.70 9.70 48.35
N HIS A 163 9.38 9.95 47.24
CA HIS A 163 10.82 9.77 47.05
C HIS A 163 11.48 11.12 46.69
N ASP A 164 11.09 12.18 47.38
CA ASP A 164 11.51 13.54 47.10
C ASP A 164 13.00 13.81 47.38
N LYS A 165 13.65 12.98 48.20
CA LYS A 165 15.09 13.05 48.49
C LYS A 165 15.96 12.52 47.34
N ASP A 166 15.39 11.64 46.53
CA ASP A 166 16.09 11.02 45.40
C ASP A 166 15.84 11.81 44.12
N THR A 167 16.71 11.62 43.13
CA THR A 167 16.48 12.12 41.77
C THR A 167 15.59 11.12 41.03
N ASN A 168 14.42 11.57 40.58
CA ASN A 168 13.39 10.74 39.94
C ASN A 168 13.38 11.00 38.43
N ILE A 169 13.69 9.96 37.66
CA ILE A 169 13.84 10.03 36.20
C ILE A 169 12.79 9.13 35.54
N GLY A 170 11.94 9.69 34.69
CA GLY A 170 11.00 8.92 33.88
C GLY A 170 11.67 8.23 32.69
N LEU A 171 11.36 6.96 32.45
CA LEU A 171 11.74 6.23 31.23
C LEU A 171 10.46 5.91 30.45
N PHE A 172 10.32 6.47 29.25
CA PHE A 172 9.08 6.40 28.47
C PHE A 172 9.36 6.13 27.00
N HIS A 173 8.51 5.30 26.36
CA HIS A 173 8.56 5.05 24.93
C HIS A 173 7.18 5.37 24.32
N GLY A 174 7.10 6.46 23.55
CA GLY A 174 5.88 6.89 22.91
C GLY A 174 5.88 8.38 22.54
N SER A 175 4.84 8.79 21.80
CA SER A 175 4.66 10.18 21.39
C SER A 175 3.97 11.04 22.46
N ILE A 176 4.49 12.26 22.69
CA ILE A 176 3.91 13.30 23.54
C ILE A 176 3.51 14.50 22.70
N SER A 177 2.46 15.20 23.14
CA SER A 177 1.91 16.33 22.40
C SER A 177 2.98 17.38 22.13
N ARG A 178 2.94 17.94 20.92
CA ARG A 178 3.86 18.93 20.36
C ARG A 178 5.23 18.40 19.94
N CYS A 179 5.47 17.09 19.97
CA CYS A 179 6.69 16.52 19.39
C CYS A 179 6.72 16.75 17.86
N LEU A 180 7.92 16.84 17.31
CA LEU A 180 8.20 16.96 15.89
C LEU A 180 8.59 15.60 15.33
N THR A 181 7.88 15.15 14.31
CA THR A 181 8.30 14.00 13.49
C THR A 181 9.50 14.36 12.62
N ASP A 182 10.11 13.36 11.96
CA ASP A 182 11.22 13.57 11.02
C ASP A 182 10.89 14.56 9.90
N SER A 183 9.62 14.63 9.48
CA SER A 183 9.16 15.60 8.46
C SER A 183 8.91 17.01 9.03
N ASN A 184 9.36 17.29 10.26
CA ASN A 184 9.06 18.50 11.03
C ASN A 184 7.56 18.77 11.22
N TRP A 185 6.72 17.75 11.07
CA TRP A 185 5.30 17.86 11.39
C TRP A 185 5.13 17.81 12.91
N ARG A 186 4.43 18.81 13.45
CA ARG A 186 4.13 18.92 14.89
C ARG A 186 2.86 18.13 15.20
N MET A 187 2.97 17.11 16.05
CA MET A 187 1.83 16.33 16.51
C MET A 187 1.06 17.14 17.57
N THR A 188 -0.20 17.49 17.32
CA THR A 188 -1.01 18.30 18.25
C THR A 188 -1.93 17.46 19.14
N HIS A 189 -2.33 16.28 18.66
CA HIS A 189 -3.25 15.37 19.34
C HIS A 189 -2.59 13.98 19.49
N THR A 190 -1.92 13.76 20.61
CA THR A 190 -1.33 12.48 21.01
C THR A 190 -2.09 11.91 22.20
N GLU A 191 -1.85 10.66 22.56
CA GLU A 191 -2.49 9.98 23.70
C GLU A 191 -2.16 10.64 25.05
N HIS A 192 -0.94 11.17 25.17
CA HIS A 192 -0.46 11.83 26.39
C HIS A 192 0.13 13.20 26.08
N ASP A 193 0.13 14.07 27.09
CA ASP A 193 0.88 15.32 27.13
C ASP A 193 1.87 15.33 28.31
N LEU A 194 2.66 16.39 28.46
CA LEU A 194 3.71 16.47 29.49
C LEU A 194 3.19 16.33 30.93
N SER A 195 1.89 16.47 31.19
CA SER A 195 1.30 16.34 32.53
C SER A 195 1.51 14.96 33.13
N ILE A 196 1.67 13.90 32.32
CA ILE A 196 1.90 12.54 32.84
C ILE A 196 3.24 12.42 33.59
N PHE A 197 4.14 13.37 33.38
CA PHE A 197 5.46 13.43 34.02
C PHE A 197 5.56 14.51 35.10
N GLU A 198 4.44 15.11 35.50
CA GLU A 198 4.44 16.22 36.45
C GLU A 198 5.11 15.82 37.77
N GLY A 199 6.13 16.58 38.17
CA GLY A 199 6.90 16.33 39.40
C GLY A 199 8.08 15.36 39.25
N LEU A 200 8.32 14.77 38.07
CA LEU A 200 9.59 14.11 37.76
C LEU A 200 10.67 15.17 37.49
N ASP A 201 11.91 14.84 37.87
CA ASP A 201 13.05 15.75 37.71
C ASP A 201 13.50 15.78 36.25
N TYR A 202 13.63 14.59 35.64
CA TYR A 202 14.03 14.39 34.25
C TYR A 202 13.23 13.28 33.58
N VAL A 203 13.13 13.29 32.25
CA VAL A 203 12.46 12.23 31.48
C VAL A 203 13.24 11.90 30.21
N LEU A 204 13.61 10.64 30.07
CA LEU A 204 14.31 10.09 28.92
C LEU A 204 13.29 9.35 28.05
N MET A 205 13.20 9.76 26.78
CA MET A 205 12.14 9.30 25.86
C MET A 205 12.66 8.62 24.58
N GLY A 206 11.89 7.64 24.10
CA GLY A 206 12.01 6.98 22.79
C GLY A 206 10.70 7.00 21.99
N ASP A 207 10.67 6.41 20.78
CA ASP A 207 9.61 6.38 19.72
C ASP A 207 9.82 7.46 18.64
N ILE A 208 10.30 8.64 19.01
CA ILE A 208 10.52 9.74 18.05
C ILE A 208 12.00 9.79 17.63
N HIS A 209 12.26 9.44 16.37
CA HIS A 209 13.61 9.38 15.80
C HIS A 209 14.32 10.75 15.71
N LYS A 210 13.56 11.84 15.80
CA LYS A 210 14.10 13.20 15.82
C LYS A 210 14.53 13.57 17.24
N GLN A 211 15.82 13.74 17.42
CA GLN A 211 16.42 14.22 18.67
C GLN A 211 15.90 15.63 19.00
N GLN A 212 15.19 15.75 20.12
CA GLN A 212 14.54 17.02 20.52
C GLN A 212 14.26 17.07 22.02
N PHE A 213 14.06 18.28 22.53
CA PHE A 213 13.67 18.55 23.92
C PHE A 213 12.24 19.09 23.96
N MET A 214 11.48 18.66 24.96
CA MET A 214 10.05 18.99 25.08
C MET A 214 9.79 20.22 25.97
N ASP A 215 10.82 20.69 26.66
CA ASP A 215 10.79 21.87 27.52
C ASP A 215 12.04 22.75 27.31
N SER A 216 11.94 24.02 27.71
CA SER A 216 13.04 24.99 27.57
C SER A 216 14.23 24.68 28.48
N GLU A 217 13.98 24.02 29.61
CA GLU A 217 14.99 23.61 30.58
C GLU A 217 15.69 22.30 30.18
N LYS A 218 15.27 21.67 29.08
CA LYS A 218 15.79 20.39 28.59
C LYS A 218 15.75 19.28 29.64
N ARG A 219 14.71 19.22 30.46
CA ARG A 219 14.51 18.14 31.44
C ARG A 219 13.86 16.91 30.79
N VAL A 220 13.16 17.11 29.68
CA VAL A 220 12.46 16.06 28.93
C VAL A 220 13.01 15.97 27.51
N GLY A 221 13.56 14.83 27.10
CA GLY A 221 14.23 14.71 25.81
C GLY A 221 14.11 13.36 25.13
N TYR A 222 13.83 13.39 23.83
CA TYR A 222 13.96 12.26 22.92
C TYR A 222 15.41 12.13 22.45
N ALA A 223 16.01 10.96 22.62
CA ALA A 223 17.37 10.71 22.11
C ALA A 223 17.42 10.69 20.58
N GLY A 224 16.35 10.20 19.95
CA GLY A 224 16.31 9.86 18.54
C GLY A 224 17.08 8.59 18.22
N SER A 225 17.01 8.18 16.96
CA SER A 225 17.66 6.97 16.46
C SER A 225 19.18 7.09 16.37
N LEU A 226 19.89 5.96 16.54
CA LEU A 226 21.36 5.92 16.41
C LEU A 226 21.83 6.10 14.96
N ILE A 227 21.00 5.69 13.98
CA ILE A 227 21.25 5.81 12.54
C ILE A 227 20.00 6.29 11.82
N GLN A 228 20.16 6.86 10.62
CA GLN A 228 19.01 7.21 9.77
C GLN A 228 18.26 5.95 9.35
N GLN A 229 16.97 5.83 9.69
CA GLN A 229 16.12 4.74 9.18
C GLN A 229 15.55 5.06 7.80
N ASN A 230 15.41 6.35 7.48
CA ASN A 230 14.86 6.83 6.22
C ASN A 230 15.44 8.20 5.80
N PHE A 231 15.13 8.66 4.59
CA PHE A 231 15.65 9.93 4.02
C PHE A 231 15.01 11.21 4.58
N GLY A 232 13.97 11.10 5.40
CA GLY A 232 13.34 12.22 6.09
C GLY A 232 14.06 12.59 7.40
N GLU A 233 14.86 11.68 7.95
CA GLU A 233 15.58 11.88 9.20
C GLU A 233 16.80 12.79 9.07
N ASP A 234 17.10 13.52 10.15
CA ASP A 234 18.30 14.34 10.25
C ASP A 234 19.58 13.51 10.00
N VAL A 235 20.56 14.09 9.31
CA VAL A 235 21.80 13.39 8.90
C VAL A 235 22.69 13.04 10.09
N ASN A 236 22.73 13.93 11.08
CA ASN A 236 23.49 13.72 12.31
C ASN A 236 22.64 12.94 13.29
N LYS A 237 23.11 11.74 13.63
CA LYS A 237 22.43 10.77 14.49
C LYS A 237 23.37 10.29 15.57
N GLY A 238 22.82 9.83 16.69
CA GLY A 238 23.61 9.47 17.86
C GLY A 238 22.74 9.36 19.09
N PHE A 239 23.25 9.80 20.23
CA PHE A 239 22.61 9.61 21.54
C PHE A 239 22.73 10.87 22.39
N LEU A 240 22.00 10.93 23.50
CA LEU A 240 22.11 12.02 24.48
C LEU A 240 22.99 11.61 25.66
N VAL A 241 23.82 12.52 26.14
CA VAL A 241 24.52 12.38 27.42
C VAL A 241 23.90 13.32 28.42
N TRP A 242 23.51 12.78 29.57
CA TRP A 242 22.94 13.52 30.69
C TRP A 242 23.95 13.51 31.83
N ASP A 243 24.49 14.67 32.17
CA ASP A 243 25.30 14.88 33.37
C ASP A 243 24.39 15.49 34.44
N ILE A 244 23.90 14.66 35.35
CA ILE A 244 22.94 15.02 36.40
C ILE A 244 23.68 15.19 37.72
N GLU A 245 23.68 16.41 38.27
CA GLU A 245 24.27 16.71 39.57
C GLU A 245 23.25 16.55 40.70
N ASP A 246 22.04 17.08 40.50
CA ASP A 246 20.93 16.99 41.44
C ASP A 246 19.57 17.10 40.71
N LYS A 247 18.48 17.26 41.46
CA LYS A 247 17.10 17.36 40.96
C LYS A 247 16.81 18.58 40.06
N LYS A 248 17.67 19.60 40.09
CA LYS A 248 17.50 20.88 39.39
C LYS A 248 18.69 21.24 38.49
N LYS A 249 19.85 20.64 38.73
CA LYS A 249 21.09 20.94 38.02
C LYS A 249 21.52 19.75 37.16
N HIS A 250 21.43 19.95 35.85
CA HIS A 250 21.92 19.01 34.84
C HIS A 250 22.53 19.73 33.65
N THR A 251 23.31 18.98 32.87
CA THR A 251 23.61 19.34 31.48
C THR A 251 23.25 18.17 30.58
N VAL A 252 22.72 18.47 29.40
CA VAL A 252 22.37 17.47 28.39
C VAL A 252 22.82 17.92 27.02
N TYR A 253 23.54 17.04 26.32
CA TYR A 253 24.10 17.33 25.00
C TYR A 253 24.09 16.09 24.10
N PRO A 254 23.96 16.29 22.77
CA PRO A 254 24.03 15.20 21.81
C PRO A 254 25.49 14.77 21.59
N VAL A 255 25.68 13.46 21.42
CA VAL A 255 26.92 12.87 20.92
C VAL A 255 26.61 12.16 19.60
N TYR A 256 27.16 12.66 18.50
CA TYR A 256 26.92 12.12 17.17
C TYR A 256 27.84 10.94 16.85
N LEU A 257 27.28 9.95 16.18
CA LEU A 257 27.95 8.74 15.75
C LEU A 257 28.35 8.83 14.27
N THR A 258 29.49 8.24 13.97
CA THR A 258 30.05 8.13 12.61
C THR A 258 30.12 6.68 12.16
N GLY A 259 30.19 6.45 10.85
CA GLY A 259 30.47 5.11 10.28
C GLY A 259 29.31 4.49 9.49
N ALA A 260 28.06 4.87 9.79
CA ALA A 260 26.92 4.53 8.94
C ALA A 260 26.89 5.41 7.68
N ARG A 261 26.46 4.80 6.57
CA ARG A 261 26.17 5.54 5.35
C ARG A 261 25.07 6.57 5.59
N LYS A 262 25.33 7.82 5.20
CA LYS A 262 24.37 8.94 5.31
C LYS A 262 23.37 8.94 4.16
N PHE A 263 22.16 9.41 4.45
CA PHE A 263 21.05 9.49 3.51
C PHE A 263 20.80 10.97 3.23
N TYR A 264 21.07 11.40 2.00
CA TYR A 264 20.91 12.79 1.56
C TYR A 264 19.74 12.92 0.59
N THR A 265 19.00 14.03 0.68
CA THR A 265 18.04 14.40 -0.36
C THR A 265 18.53 15.66 -1.09
N ILE A 266 18.85 15.51 -2.38
CA ILE A 266 19.19 16.62 -3.28
C ILE A 266 17.91 17.11 -3.93
N LYS A 267 17.53 18.35 -3.67
CA LYS A 267 16.44 19.02 -4.40
C LYS A 267 17.03 19.69 -5.63
N LEU A 268 16.50 19.39 -6.81
CA LEU A 268 16.89 20.04 -8.06
C LEU A 268 16.10 21.34 -8.26
N ASP A 269 16.71 22.28 -8.96
CA ASP A 269 16.03 23.47 -9.49
C ASP A 269 15.32 23.17 -10.82
N GLU A 270 14.59 24.15 -11.34
CA GLU A 270 13.89 24.08 -12.65
C GLU A 270 14.84 23.76 -13.82
N ASP A 271 16.11 24.15 -13.70
CA ASP A 271 17.18 23.87 -14.67
C ASP A 271 17.75 22.45 -14.55
N LEU A 272 17.25 21.65 -13.60
CA LEU A 272 17.73 20.30 -13.28
C LEU A 272 19.21 20.25 -12.87
N LYS A 273 19.77 21.36 -12.38
CA LYS A 273 21.16 21.43 -11.96
C LYS A 273 21.33 20.78 -10.59
N VAL A 274 22.36 19.94 -10.49
CA VAL A 274 22.78 19.39 -9.20
C VAL A 274 23.45 20.52 -8.40
N PRO A 275 22.89 20.94 -7.25
CA PRO A 275 23.41 22.05 -6.48
C PRO A 275 24.86 21.80 -6.02
N GLU A 276 25.60 22.88 -5.82
CA GLU A 276 26.92 22.78 -5.22
C GLU A 276 26.81 22.51 -3.73
N MET A 277 27.17 21.29 -3.34
CA MET A 277 27.20 20.86 -1.95
C MET A 277 28.28 19.81 -1.76
N GLN A 278 28.74 19.63 -0.52
CA GLN A 278 29.63 18.53 -0.16
C GLN A 278 28.79 17.44 0.52
N LEU A 279 28.91 16.21 0.00
CA LEU A 279 28.28 15.02 0.55
C LEU A 279 29.37 14.00 0.88
N GLU A 280 29.15 13.22 1.94
CA GLU A 280 30.04 12.10 2.26
C GLU A 280 30.01 11.04 1.15
N GLU A 281 31.18 10.51 0.82
CA GLU A 281 31.30 9.40 -0.14
C GLU A 281 30.53 8.16 0.34
N ASN A 282 30.14 7.30 -0.61
CA ASN A 282 29.40 6.06 -0.32
C ASN A 282 28.05 6.31 0.42
N SER A 283 27.53 7.54 0.38
CA SER A 283 26.22 7.90 0.87
C SER A 283 25.10 7.39 -0.03
N ARG A 284 23.87 7.36 0.49
CA ARG A 284 22.66 7.13 -0.31
C ARG A 284 22.07 8.48 -0.68
N ILE A 285 21.84 8.70 -1.96
CA ILE A 285 21.35 9.99 -2.45
C ILE A 285 19.97 9.79 -3.04
N ARG A 286 19.01 10.58 -2.55
CA ARG A 286 17.69 10.73 -3.12
C ARG A 286 17.62 12.06 -3.88
N VAL A 287 17.24 12.02 -5.13
CA VAL A 287 17.04 13.20 -5.97
C VAL A 287 15.56 13.53 -6.00
N SER A 288 15.21 14.78 -5.67
CA SER A 288 13.86 15.32 -5.70
C SER A 288 13.77 16.35 -6.83
N PRO A 289 13.25 15.98 -8.01
CA PRO A 289 13.09 16.92 -9.11
C PRO A 289 11.88 17.86 -8.89
N PRO A 290 11.86 19.05 -9.52
CA PRO A 290 10.72 19.97 -9.46
C PRO A 290 9.55 19.50 -10.35
N ARG A 291 9.84 18.68 -11.36
CA ARG A 291 8.88 18.12 -12.31
C ARG A 291 9.20 16.68 -12.65
N GLN A 292 8.30 16.01 -13.37
CA GLN A 292 8.57 14.67 -13.88
C GLN A 292 9.75 14.73 -14.87
N LEU A 293 10.72 13.84 -14.67
CA LEU A 293 11.90 13.72 -15.51
C LEU A 293 11.66 12.71 -16.62
N THR A 294 12.18 12.99 -17.80
CA THR A 294 12.32 11.98 -18.86
C THR A 294 13.39 10.95 -18.47
N LEU A 295 13.37 9.77 -19.08
CA LEU A 295 14.40 8.74 -18.84
C LEU A 295 15.82 9.22 -19.18
N VAL A 296 15.95 10.14 -20.15
CA VAL A 296 17.24 10.71 -20.53
C VAL A 296 17.74 11.68 -19.46
N GLU A 297 16.88 12.58 -18.99
CA GLU A 297 17.20 13.51 -17.90
C GLU A 297 17.54 12.76 -16.61
N GLN A 298 16.78 11.72 -16.29
CA GLN A 298 17.03 10.89 -15.11
C GLN A 298 18.41 10.21 -15.18
N LYS A 299 18.77 9.61 -16.32
CA LYS A 299 20.09 9.00 -16.54
C LYS A 299 21.22 10.03 -16.49
N GLU A 300 20.99 11.22 -17.04
CA GLU A 300 21.98 12.29 -17.03
C GLU A 300 22.23 12.80 -15.61
N ILE A 301 21.17 13.06 -14.84
CA ILE A 301 21.26 13.47 -13.44
C ILE A 301 21.93 12.37 -12.62
N GLU A 302 21.53 11.11 -12.80
CA GLU A 302 22.17 9.98 -12.12
C GLU A 302 23.67 9.93 -12.43
N ARG A 303 24.06 10.10 -13.69
CA ARG A 303 25.47 10.16 -14.11
C ARG A 303 26.21 11.32 -13.44
N GLN A 304 25.62 12.50 -13.38
CA GLN A 304 26.21 13.67 -12.72
C GLN A 304 26.39 13.44 -11.21
N VAL A 305 25.35 12.95 -10.54
CA VAL A 305 25.36 12.62 -9.11
C VAL A 305 26.41 11.54 -8.82
N ARG A 306 26.49 10.48 -9.63
CA ARG A 306 27.50 9.41 -9.47
C ARG A 306 28.92 9.92 -9.68
N LYS A 307 29.14 10.74 -10.71
CA LYS A 307 30.46 11.33 -11.00
C LYS A 307 30.91 12.30 -9.91
N ARG A 308 29.98 13.06 -9.32
CA ARG A 308 30.28 14.12 -8.36
C ARG A 308 30.44 13.60 -6.92
N PHE A 309 29.62 12.65 -6.51
CA PHE A 309 29.51 12.27 -5.09
C PHE A 309 29.89 10.81 -4.77
N ASN A 310 30.15 9.98 -5.79
CA ASN A 310 30.44 8.56 -5.62
C ASN A 310 29.50 7.85 -4.60
N PRO A 311 28.17 7.93 -4.79
CA PRO A 311 27.20 7.39 -3.85
C PRO A 311 27.11 5.86 -3.96
N HIS A 312 26.71 5.22 -2.86
CA HIS A 312 26.34 3.81 -2.87
C HIS A 312 25.12 3.56 -3.78
N ASP A 313 24.12 4.45 -3.70
CA ASP A 313 22.87 4.31 -4.41
C ASP A 313 22.26 5.68 -4.71
N VAL A 314 21.55 5.77 -5.84
CA VAL A 314 20.86 6.98 -6.31
C VAL A 314 19.41 6.64 -6.58
N ILE A 315 18.50 7.27 -5.85
CA ILE A 315 17.06 7.09 -5.98
C ILE A 315 16.47 8.40 -6.49
N THR A 316 15.65 8.37 -7.53
CA THR A 316 14.94 9.56 -8.01
C THR A 316 13.48 9.49 -7.57
N LEU A 317 12.98 10.53 -6.89
CA LEU A 317 11.55 10.66 -6.63
C LEU A 317 10.82 11.01 -7.91
N SER A 318 9.71 10.35 -8.18
CA SER A 318 8.75 10.83 -9.17
C SER A 318 8.13 12.11 -8.63
N ALA A 319 8.13 13.19 -9.40
CA ALA A 319 7.44 14.41 -8.98
C ALA A 319 5.94 14.09 -8.90
N GLY A 320 5.39 14.19 -7.69
CA GLY A 320 3.98 13.90 -7.44
C GLY A 320 3.09 14.99 -8.00
N ALA A 321 2.71 14.86 -9.26
CA ALA A 321 1.42 15.29 -9.80
C ALA A 321 1.13 14.44 -11.05
N VAL A 322 -0.01 13.75 -11.04
CA VAL A 322 -0.64 13.21 -12.25
C VAL A 322 -1.03 14.43 -13.09
N ALA A 323 -0.09 14.95 -13.86
CA ALA A 323 -0.40 15.66 -15.08
C ALA A 323 -0.35 14.61 -16.18
N ASN A 324 -1.48 14.42 -16.88
CA ASN A 324 -1.53 13.70 -18.14
C ASN A 324 -0.55 14.35 -19.12
N THR A 325 0.71 13.94 -19.12
CA THR A 325 1.71 14.40 -20.08
C THR A 325 2.31 13.19 -20.76
N ASN A 326 2.01 13.07 -22.05
CA ASN A 326 2.63 12.17 -22.99
C ASN A 326 4.16 12.10 -22.78
N THR A 327 4.66 10.94 -22.39
CA THR A 327 6.08 10.70 -22.16
C THR A 327 6.83 10.65 -23.51
N GLN A 328 7.70 11.63 -23.77
CA GLN A 328 8.60 11.59 -24.93
C GLN A 328 9.83 10.71 -24.68
N VAL A 329 10.12 9.81 -25.63
CA VAL A 329 11.40 9.10 -25.74
C VAL A 329 11.95 9.34 -27.16
N GLY A 330 12.88 10.30 -27.30
CA GLY A 330 13.52 10.66 -28.58
C GLY A 330 12.66 11.51 -29.53
N LYS A 331 13.08 11.62 -30.81
CA LYS A 331 12.39 12.39 -31.88
C LYS A 331 11.04 11.80 -32.34
N LYS A 332 10.59 10.70 -31.74
CA LYS A 332 9.30 10.07 -32.08
C LYS A 332 8.34 10.30 -30.93
N LEU A 333 7.28 11.08 -31.18
CA LEU A 333 6.10 11.07 -30.32
C LEU A 333 5.56 9.64 -30.31
N ILE A 334 5.82 8.89 -29.24
CA ILE A 334 4.90 7.82 -28.85
C ILE A 334 3.80 8.57 -28.10
N GLY A 335 2.78 9.01 -28.82
CA GLY A 335 1.49 9.20 -28.17
C GLY A 335 1.13 7.87 -27.50
N SER A 336 0.46 7.90 -26.35
CA SER A 336 -0.15 6.67 -25.84
C SER A 336 -1.16 6.20 -26.89
N GLU A 337 -0.74 5.32 -27.79
CA GLU A 337 -1.63 4.78 -28.81
C GLU A 337 -2.64 3.91 -28.07
N ASN A 338 -3.89 4.35 -28.07
CA ASN A 338 -4.95 3.60 -27.41
C ASN A 338 -5.23 2.35 -28.25
N LEU A 339 -4.83 1.17 -27.75
CA LEU A 339 -5.01 -0.12 -28.42
C LEU A 339 -6.49 -0.49 -28.64
N ARG A 340 -7.44 0.21 -28.00
CA ARG A 340 -8.87 0.08 -28.29
C ARG A 340 -9.31 0.84 -29.54
N GLN A 341 -8.53 1.81 -30.03
CA GLN A 341 -8.87 2.51 -31.26
C GLN A 341 -8.73 1.57 -32.45
N LEU A 342 -9.83 1.40 -33.18
CA LEU A 342 -9.88 0.52 -34.35
C LEU A 342 -8.78 0.84 -35.37
N ALA A 343 -8.52 2.12 -35.63
CA ALA A 343 -7.46 2.55 -36.55
C ALA A 343 -6.05 2.11 -36.11
N VAL A 344 -5.76 2.14 -34.80
CA VAL A 344 -4.50 1.67 -34.23
C VAL A 344 -4.40 0.15 -34.37
N GLN A 345 -5.49 -0.56 -34.05
CA GLN A 345 -5.54 -2.02 -34.18
C GLN A 345 -5.33 -2.48 -35.63
N GLU A 346 -6.04 -1.89 -36.58
CA GLU A 346 -5.95 -2.24 -37.99
C GLU A 346 -4.55 -1.98 -38.55
N ARG A 347 -3.91 -0.86 -38.15
CA ARG A 347 -2.52 -0.58 -38.50
C ARG A 347 -1.57 -1.64 -37.95
N LEU A 348 -1.68 -1.97 -36.66
CA LEU A 348 -0.81 -2.98 -36.01
C LEU A 348 -0.99 -4.38 -36.63
N LEU A 349 -2.23 -4.78 -36.89
CA LEU A 349 -2.56 -6.06 -37.55
C LEU A 349 -1.98 -6.10 -38.96
N ARG A 350 -2.19 -5.04 -39.75
CA ARG A 350 -1.67 -4.92 -41.11
C ARG A 350 -0.14 -4.96 -41.14
N ASP A 351 0.53 -4.24 -40.25
CA ASP A 351 1.99 -4.24 -40.12
C ASP A 351 2.53 -5.61 -39.73
N TRP A 352 1.82 -6.35 -38.87
CA TRP A 352 2.20 -7.71 -38.47
C TRP A 352 1.99 -8.70 -39.62
N LEU A 353 0.83 -8.69 -40.29
CA LEU A 353 0.49 -9.61 -41.37
C LEU A 353 1.39 -9.41 -42.60
N LYS A 354 1.72 -8.17 -42.98
CA LYS A 354 2.66 -7.88 -44.07
C LYS A 354 4.06 -8.43 -43.78
N ARG A 355 4.55 -8.30 -42.54
CA ARG A 355 5.85 -8.86 -42.13
C ARG A 355 5.89 -10.39 -42.22
N HIS A 356 4.74 -11.05 -42.14
CA HIS A 356 4.62 -12.50 -42.27
C HIS A 356 4.23 -12.96 -43.68
N GLY A 357 4.31 -12.08 -44.69
CA GLY A 357 4.10 -12.44 -46.10
C GLY A 357 2.64 -12.71 -46.49
N VAL A 358 1.67 -12.25 -45.69
CA VAL A 358 0.24 -12.44 -46.00
C VAL A 358 -0.18 -11.48 -47.13
N GLY A 359 -0.85 -12.01 -48.16
CA GLY A 359 -1.33 -11.22 -49.29
C GLY A 359 -2.47 -10.27 -48.93
N GLU A 360 -2.59 -9.16 -49.67
CA GLU A 360 -3.52 -8.05 -49.38
C GLU A 360 -4.99 -8.49 -49.22
N LYS A 361 -5.45 -9.47 -50.02
CA LYS A 361 -6.80 -10.05 -49.91
C LYS A 361 -7.06 -10.70 -48.55
N HIS A 362 -6.09 -11.41 -48.00
CA HIS A 362 -6.21 -12.06 -46.68
C HIS A 362 -6.05 -11.05 -45.54
N ILE A 363 -5.25 -10.00 -45.74
CA ILE A 363 -5.15 -8.89 -44.79
C ILE A 363 -6.53 -8.24 -44.61
N GLU A 364 -7.21 -7.89 -45.71
CA GLU A 364 -8.52 -7.25 -45.61
C GLU A 364 -9.55 -8.15 -44.89
N LEU A 365 -9.53 -9.46 -45.15
CA LEU A 365 -10.36 -10.44 -44.42
C LEU A 365 -10.10 -10.40 -42.91
N CYS A 366 -8.82 -10.32 -42.49
CA CYS A 366 -8.47 -10.19 -41.07
C CYS A 366 -8.94 -8.86 -40.47
N LEU A 367 -8.92 -7.76 -41.24
CA LEU A 367 -9.41 -6.46 -40.78
C LEU A 367 -10.94 -6.48 -40.63
N ASP A 368 -11.66 -7.13 -41.54
CA ASP A 368 -13.12 -7.31 -41.43
C ASP A 368 -13.50 -8.14 -40.19
N LEU A 369 -12.75 -9.20 -39.90
CA LEU A 369 -12.91 -9.95 -38.65
C LEU A 369 -12.60 -9.08 -37.42
N ASN A 370 -11.56 -8.24 -37.47
CA ASN A 370 -11.24 -7.32 -36.39
C ASN A 370 -12.38 -6.32 -36.11
N ARG A 371 -13.03 -5.81 -37.16
CA ARG A 371 -14.22 -4.94 -37.08
C ARG A 371 -15.41 -5.70 -36.48
N LYS A 372 -15.71 -6.90 -36.98
CA LYS A 372 -16.79 -7.76 -36.47
C LYS A 372 -16.66 -8.00 -34.96
N TYR A 373 -15.49 -8.44 -34.51
CA TYR A 373 -15.28 -8.75 -33.09
C TYR A 373 -15.06 -7.51 -32.22
N GLN A 374 -14.77 -6.33 -32.79
CA GLN A 374 -14.78 -5.07 -32.04
C GLN A 374 -16.20 -4.78 -31.54
N VAL A 375 -17.21 -4.88 -32.40
CA VAL A 375 -18.62 -4.62 -32.04
C VAL A 375 -19.10 -5.60 -30.96
N ALA A 376 -18.78 -6.90 -31.12
CA ALA A 376 -19.12 -7.90 -30.13
C ALA A 376 -18.37 -7.73 -28.80
N PHE A 377 -17.17 -7.15 -28.82
CA PHE A 377 -16.40 -6.84 -27.62
C PHE A 377 -16.99 -5.64 -26.86
N GLU A 378 -17.34 -4.56 -27.58
CA GLU A 378 -17.95 -3.36 -26.99
C GLU A 378 -19.33 -3.61 -26.37
N GLN A 379 -20.09 -4.59 -26.88
CA GLN A 379 -21.39 -4.97 -26.31
C GLN A 379 -21.29 -5.80 -25.02
N GLU A 380 -20.16 -6.48 -24.79
CA GLU A 380 -19.94 -7.34 -23.62
C GLU A 380 -19.05 -6.69 -22.54
N ASP A 381 -18.22 -5.70 -22.88
CA ASP A 381 -17.37 -5.00 -21.92
C ASP A 381 -18.24 -4.14 -20.99
N GLU A 382 -18.67 -4.72 -19.86
CA GLU A 382 -19.48 -4.05 -18.83
C GLU A 382 -18.70 -2.94 -18.07
N THR A 383 -17.40 -2.78 -18.34
CA THR A 383 -16.49 -1.88 -17.62
C THR A 383 -15.98 -0.76 -18.50
N ALA A 384 -16.43 0.48 -18.26
CA ALA A 384 -15.78 1.63 -18.86
C ALA A 384 -14.38 1.82 -18.23
N ARG A 385 -13.40 2.16 -19.09
CA ARG A 385 -11.99 2.33 -18.73
C ARG A 385 -11.55 3.76 -18.95
N ASN A 386 -10.51 4.19 -18.22
CA ASN A 386 -10.08 5.58 -18.11
C ASN A 386 -11.14 6.54 -17.57
N ILE A 387 -12.06 6.04 -16.73
CA ILE A 387 -13.01 6.91 -16.04
C ILE A 387 -12.28 7.57 -14.87
N SER A 388 -12.26 8.91 -14.88
CA SER A 388 -11.88 9.68 -13.71
C SER A 388 -13.15 10.07 -12.96
N TRP A 389 -13.24 9.62 -11.71
CA TRP A 389 -14.33 9.99 -10.82
C TRP A 389 -13.78 10.34 -9.43
N ARG A 390 -14.55 11.15 -8.70
CA ARG A 390 -14.27 11.53 -7.31
C ARG A 390 -15.51 11.33 -6.45
N LEU A 391 -15.33 10.80 -5.25
CA LEU A 391 -16.37 10.79 -4.23
C LEU A 391 -16.45 12.19 -3.61
N ASN A 392 -17.59 12.87 -3.75
CA ASN A 392 -17.80 14.21 -3.24
C ASN A 392 -18.22 14.15 -1.76
N ALA A 393 -19.23 13.33 -1.46
CA ALA A 393 -19.77 13.18 -0.13
C ALA A 393 -20.38 11.79 0.04
N ILE A 394 -20.46 11.35 1.29
CA ILE A 394 -21.22 10.16 1.67
C ILE A 394 -22.06 10.46 2.92
N VAL A 395 -23.33 10.09 2.87
CA VAL A 395 -24.27 10.18 4.00
C VAL A 395 -24.74 8.77 4.31
N TRP A 396 -24.77 8.37 5.58
CA TRP A 396 -25.27 7.06 5.96
C TRP A 396 -25.93 7.03 7.32
N SER A 397 -26.83 6.06 7.51
CA SER A 397 -27.54 5.82 8.76
C SER A 397 -27.63 4.33 9.07
N ASN A 398 -27.48 3.99 10.35
CA ASN A 398 -27.76 2.67 10.92
C ASN A 398 -26.96 1.51 10.27
N MET A 399 -25.79 1.79 9.72
CA MET A 399 -24.86 0.78 9.23
C MET A 399 -23.94 0.32 10.35
N PHE A 400 -23.77 -0.99 10.53
CA PHE A 400 -22.92 -1.57 11.58
C PHE A 400 -23.23 -0.98 12.96
N ASN A 401 -22.26 -0.36 13.62
CA ASN A 401 -22.39 0.31 14.90
C ASN A 401 -22.70 1.82 14.78
N TYR A 402 -22.90 2.35 13.58
CA TYR A 402 -23.24 3.76 13.37
C TYR A 402 -24.71 4.04 13.71
N GLY A 403 -24.96 5.26 14.19
CA GLY A 403 -26.30 5.82 14.37
C GLY A 403 -26.84 6.46 13.10
N GLU A 404 -27.76 7.42 13.24
CA GLU A 404 -28.39 8.14 12.13
C GLU A 404 -27.57 9.39 11.72
N ASN A 405 -27.77 9.86 10.48
CA ASN A 405 -27.29 11.14 9.97
C ASN A 405 -25.76 11.34 10.00
N ASN A 406 -25.00 10.28 9.76
CA ASN A 406 -23.54 10.42 9.61
C ASN A 406 -23.24 10.98 8.22
N VAL A 407 -22.27 11.89 8.14
CA VAL A 407 -21.86 12.53 6.89
C VAL A 407 -20.35 12.73 6.85
N VAL A 408 -19.76 12.49 5.69
CA VAL A 408 -18.40 12.91 5.36
C VAL A 408 -18.42 13.63 4.02
N ASP A 409 -17.99 14.89 4.03
CA ASP A 409 -17.79 15.71 2.83
C ASP A 409 -16.30 15.69 2.47
N PHE A 410 -15.97 15.02 1.37
CA PHE A 410 -14.60 14.86 0.89
C PHE A 410 -14.07 16.12 0.22
N ASN A 411 -14.91 17.10 -0.15
CA ASN A 411 -14.44 18.36 -0.73
C ASN A 411 -13.63 19.19 0.27
N ASN A 412 -13.89 19.00 1.57
CA ASN A 412 -13.19 19.69 2.66
C ASN A 412 -11.91 18.96 3.11
N ILE A 413 -11.64 17.78 2.55
CA ILE A 413 -10.54 16.91 2.94
C ILE A 413 -9.45 16.99 1.85
N LYS A 414 -8.25 17.43 2.21
CA LYS A 414 -7.13 17.60 1.26
C LYS A 414 -5.88 16.88 1.73
N GLY A 415 -5.20 16.24 0.79
CA GLY A 415 -3.93 15.55 1.05
C GLY A 415 -4.10 14.25 1.84
N LEU A 416 -3.04 13.86 2.56
CA LEU A 416 -3.05 12.66 3.40
C LEU A 416 -3.93 12.88 4.63
N THR A 417 -4.98 12.09 4.78
CA THR A 417 -5.95 12.19 5.88
C THR A 417 -5.98 10.88 6.66
N GLY A 418 -5.88 10.97 7.99
CA GLY A 418 -5.98 9.84 8.90
C GLY A 418 -7.30 9.85 9.67
N ILE A 419 -7.89 8.67 9.90
CA ILE A 419 -9.08 8.49 10.75
C ILE A 419 -8.64 7.86 12.08
N PHE A 420 -8.80 8.61 13.17
CA PHE A 420 -8.37 8.20 14.52
C PHE A 420 -9.58 8.04 15.44
N ALA A 421 -9.62 6.92 16.17
CA ALA A 421 -10.61 6.54 17.17
C ALA A 421 -10.09 5.30 17.91
N GLU A 422 -10.78 4.81 18.94
CA GLU A 422 -10.46 3.53 19.58
C GLU A 422 -10.77 2.33 18.66
N ASN A 423 -10.23 1.16 18.99
CA ASN A 423 -10.61 -0.06 18.29
C ASN A 423 -12.11 -0.35 18.49
N SER A 424 -12.73 -0.98 17.48
CA SER A 424 -14.16 -1.31 17.49
C SER A 424 -15.13 -0.11 17.49
N LYS A 425 -14.65 1.13 17.28
CA LYS A 425 -15.53 2.33 17.11
C LYS A 425 -15.96 2.60 15.67
N GLY A 426 -15.75 1.66 14.75
CA GLY A 426 -16.23 1.76 13.37
C GLY A 426 -15.22 2.27 12.33
N LYS A 427 -13.96 2.55 12.70
CA LYS A 427 -12.89 3.01 11.78
C LYS A 427 -12.81 2.21 10.48
N SER A 428 -12.68 0.88 10.58
CA SER A 428 -12.66 0.01 9.39
C SER A 428 -14.04 -0.14 8.75
N SER A 429 -15.11 -0.09 9.56
CA SER A 429 -16.49 -0.16 9.08
C SER A 429 -16.88 1.04 8.20
N PHE A 430 -16.25 2.21 8.39
CA PHE A 430 -16.45 3.36 7.52
C PHE A 430 -16.04 3.05 6.07
N ILE A 431 -14.92 2.35 5.88
CA ILE A 431 -14.50 1.92 4.55
C ILE A 431 -15.54 0.97 3.95
N ASP A 432 -16.08 0.04 4.74
CA ASP A 432 -17.15 -0.86 4.26
C ASP A 432 -18.44 -0.11 3.91
N VAL A 433 -18.77 1.00 4.58
CA VAL A 433 -19.92 1.86 4.21
C VAL A 433 -19.72 2.44 2.81
N ILE A 434 -18.52 2.96 2.51
CA ILE A 434 -18.18 3.46 1.17
C ILE A 434 -18.28 2.34 0.14
N MET A 435 -17.68 1.17 0.44
CA MET A 435 -17.69 0.04 -0.48
C MET A 435 -19.11 -0.45 -0.77
N GLU A 436 -19.96 -0.55 0.26
CA GLU A 436 -21.35 -0.94 0.08
C GLU A 436 -22.10 0.08 -0.77
N ALA A 437 -21.95 1.38 -0.47
CA ALA A 437 -22.61 2.45 -1.21
C ALA A 437 -22.26 2.42 -2.71
N LEU A 438 -20.99 2.17 -3.04
CA LEU A 438 -20.52 2.18 -4.42
C LEU A 438 -20.76 0.85 -5.17
N TYR A 439 -20.64 -0.30 -4.49
CA TYR A 439 -20.46 -1.59 -5.17
C TYR A 439 -21.36 -2.75 -4.70
N ASP A 440 -22.31 -2.56 -3.76
CA ASP A 440 -23.12 -3.66 -3.15
C ASP A 440 -22.25 -4.74 -2.49
N LYS A 441 -21.05 -4.36 -2.04
CA LYS A 441 -20.04 -5.27 -1.51
C LYS A 441 -19.25 -4.58 -0.39
N VAL A 442 -18.82 -5.38 0.57
CA VAL A 442 -17.95 -4.95 1.67
C VAL A 442 -16.62 -5.71 1.65
N THR A 443 -15.62 -5.19 2.35
CA THR A 443 -14.32 -5.83 2.49
C THR A 443 -14.33 -6.95 3.53
N LYS A 444 -15.24 -6.88 4.51
CA LYS A 444 -15.44 -7.89 5.53
C LYS A 444 -16.15 -9.11 4.97
N ASN A 445 -15.83 -10.29 5.52
CA ASN A 445 -16.53 -11.52 5.18
C ASN A 445 -17.91 -11.56 5.88
N ILE A 446 -18.91 -10.93 5.27
CA ILE A 446 -20.28 -10.86 5.78
C ILE A 446 -21.18 -11.80 4.97
N ASN A 447 -21.71 -12.83 5.63
CA ASN A 447 -22.53 -13.86 4.97
C ASN A 447 -23.94 -13.39 4.57
N LYS A 448 -24.48 -12.36 5.23
CA LYS A 448 -25.82 -11.83 4.98
C LYS A 448 -25.80 -10.31 5.10
N ASN A 449 -26.36 -9.61 4.10
CA ASN A 449 -26.49 -8.15 4.09
C ASN A 449 -27.22 -7.59 5.35
N LEU A 450 -28.15 -8.36 5.95
CA LEU A 450 -28.82 -7.94 7.19
C LEU A 450 -27.86 -7.71 8.38
N HIS A 451 -26.69 -8.36 8.40
CA HIS A 451 -25.67 -8.15 9.44
C HIS A 451 -24.94 -6.80 9.29
N MET A 452 -25.22 -6.07 8.21
CA MET A 452 -24.72 -4.71 8.02
C MET A 452 -25.67 -3.67 8.62
N ILE A 453 -26.90 -4.07 8.97
CA ILE A 453 -27.84 -3.20 9.67
C ILE A 453 -27.50 -3.24 11.16
N ASN A 454 -27.49 -2.07 11.80
CA ASN A 454 -27.37 -1.95 13.25
C ASN A 454 -28.42 -2.83 13.95
N ASP A 455 -28.00 -3.62 14.93
CA ASP A 455 -28.86 -4.59 15.62
C ASP A 455 -30.11 -3.96 16.26
N ASN A 456 -30.07 -2.66 16.57
CA ASN A 456 -31.20 -1.92 17.15
C ASN A 456 -32.09 -1.23 16.11
N LYS A 457 -31.92 -1.54 14.82
CA LYS A 457 -32.61 -0.86 13.71
C LYS A 457 -33.06 -1.88 12.66
N ASP A 458 -34.12 -1.54 11.95
CA ASP A 458 -34.67 -2.36 10.85
C ASP A 458 -34.20 -1.93 9.47
N VAL A 459 -33.62 -0.74 9.36
CA VAL A 459 -33.23 -0.12 8.09
C VAL A 459 -31.88 0.54 8.22
N ALA A 460 -30.98 0.21 7.29
CA ALA A 460 -29.75 0.94 7.03
C ALA A 460 -29.84 1.65 5.67
N SER A 461 -29.24 2.84 5.55
CA SER A 461 -29.24 3.60 4.30
C SER A 461 -27.93 4.31 4.08
N MET A 462 -27.58 4.52 2.82
CA MET A 462 -26.40 5.25 2.40
C MET A 462 -26.66 5.99 1.09
N VAL A 463 -26.08 7.17 0.96
CA VAL A 463 -26.11 8.01 -0.24
C VAL A 463 -24.68 8.42 -0.54
N ALA A 464 -24.20 8.09 -1.74
CA ALA A 464 -22.89 8.49 -2.24
C ALA A 464 -23.05 9.51 -3.39
N ASP A 465 -22.52 10.71 -3.18
CA ASP A 465 -22.47 11.76 -4.19
C ASP A 465 -21.12 11.72 -4.90
N ILE A 466 -21.14 11.65 -6.23
CA ILE A 466 -19.97 11.35 -7.04
C ILE A 466 -19.90 12.32 -8.21
N THR A 467 -18.71 12.80 -8.55
CA THR A 467 -18.48 13.46 -9.84
C THR A 467 -17.73 12.51 -10.76
N ALA A 468 -18.23 12.25 -11.96
CA ALA A 468 -17.53 11.49 -13.00
C ALA A 468 -17.72 12.20 -14.35
N GLU A 469 -16.64 12.39 -15.12
CA GLU A 469 -16.69 13.04 -16.45
C GLU A 469 -17.48 14.37 -16.44
N ASP A 470 -17.23 15.22 -15.44
CA ASP A 470 -17.89 16.52 -15.23
C ASP A 470 -19.41 16.48 -14.96
N LYS A 471 -19.96 15.29 -14.67
CA LYS A 471 -21.36 15.11 -14.26
C LYS A 471 -21.46 14.66 -12.81
N ASN A 472 -22.52 15.11 -12.14
CA ASN A 472 -22.81 14.74 -10.75
C ASN A 472 -23.79 13.57 -10.71
N TYR A 473 -23.44 12.54 -9.96
CA TYR A 473 -24.22 11.33 -9.77
C TYR A 473 -24.51 11.11 -8.29
N SER A 474 -25.64 10.46 -8.00
CA SER A 474 -26.05 10.07 -6.65
C SER A 474 -26.44 8.59 -6.66
N ILE A 475 -25.77 7.78 -5.83
CA ILE A 475 -26.14 6.38 -5.59
C ILE A 475 -26.78 6.30 -4.21
N GLU A 476 -28.05 5.90 -4.17
CA GLU A 476 -28.81 5.74 -2.94
C GLU A 476 -29.07 4.25 -2.73
N ARG A 477 -28.69 3.72 -1.57
CA ARG A 477 -28.93 2.33 -1.19
C ARG A 477 -29.63 2.26 0.16
N ARG A 478 -30.51 1.26 0.29
CA ARG A 478 -31.26 0.99 1.52
C ARG A 478 -31.36 -0.51 1.73
N ILE A 479 -30.98 -0.99 2.92
CA ILE A 479 -31.10 -2.39 3.33
C ILE A 479 -32.18 -2.48 4.41
N GLU A 480 -33.23 -3.26 4.15
CA GLU A 480 -34.38 -3.44 5.05
C GLU A 480 -34.45 -4.86 5.60
N ARG A 481 -34.54 -4.99 6.92
CA ARG A 481 -34.78 -6.28 7.57
C ARG A 481 -36.22 -6.72 7.32
N THR A 482 -36.39 -7.80 6.58
CA THR A 482 -37.70 -8.38 6.26
C THR A 482 -37.86 -9.74 6.93
N LYS A 483 -39.01 -9.96 7.58
CA LYS A 483 -39.40 -11.26 8.15
C LYS A 483 -40.38 -11.95 7.20
N TYR A 484 -40.12 -13.21 6.83
CA TYR A 484 -41.09 -14.03 6.10
C TYR A 484 -41.58 -15.19 6.97
N GLY A 485 -42.88 -15.46 6.87
CA GLY A 485 -43.63 -16.38 7.72
C GLY A 485 -43.03 -17.78 7.86
N ILE A 486 -43.23 -18.33 9.06
CA ILE A 486 -42.84 -19.66 9.53
C ILE A 486 -43.10 -20.70 8.42
N ARG A 487 -42.05 -21.23 7.80
CA ARG A 487 -42.20 -22.48 7.03
C ARG A 487 -42.58 -23.56 8.03
N LYS A 488 -43.75 -24.16 7.85
CA LYS A 488 -44.27 -25.33 8.57
C LYS A 488 -43.33 -26.53 8.37
N PHE A 489 -42.14 -26.52 8.97
CA PHE A 489 -41.37 -27.73 9.22
C PHE A 489 -40.39 -27.60 10.40
N ASN A 490 -39.87 -26.39 10.72
CA ASN A 490 -38.91 -26.23 11.84
C ASN A 490 -39.18 -25.07 12.82
N GLY A 491 -40.24 -24.27 12.70
CA GLY A 491 -40.60 -23.24 13.70
C GLY A 491 -39.64 -22.03 13.82
N GLU A 492 -38.53 -22.00 13.09
CA GLU A 492 -37.60 -20.87 13.10
C GLU A 492 -38.04 -19.76 12.13
N GLU A 493 -38.21 -18.53 12.64
CA GLU A 493 -38.32 -17.32 11.82
C GLU A 493 -37.03 -17.11 11.03
N LYS A 494 -37.14 -16.96 9.70
CA LYS A 494 -36.01 -16.60 8.85
C LYS A 494 -36.09 -15.14 8.45
N GLU A 495 -35.09 -14.36 8.86
CA GLU A 495 -34.93 -12.97 8.49
C GLU A 495 -33.96 -12.82 7.31
N TRP A 496 -34.29 -11.93 6.38
CA TRP A 496 -33.46 -11.55 5.23
C TRP A 496 -33.34 -10.04 5.12
N GLY A 497 -32.24 -9.55 4.55
CA GLY A 497 -32.07 -8.14 4.19
C GLY A 497 -32.49 -7.93 2.73
N LYS A 498 -33.42 -7.01 2.48
CA LYS A 498 -33.77 -6.57 1.13
C LYS A 498 -33.01 -5.28 0.83
N THR A 499 -32.12 -5.31 -0.16
CA THR A 499 -31.41 -4.11 -0.62
C THR A 499 -32.14 -3.48 -1.82
N VAL A 500 -32.43 -2.19 -1.71
CA VAL A 500 -32.93 -1.31 -2.78
C VAL A 500 -31.81 -0.39 -3.21
N THR A 501 -31.65 -0.18 -4.51
CA THR A 501 -30.62 0.67 -5.11
C THR A 501 -31.27 1.62 -6.10
N ASP A 502 -31.01 2.91 -5.95
CA ASP A 502 -31.43 3.97 -6.86
C ASP A 502 -30.20 4.74 -7.33
N PHE A 503 -30.16 5.07 -8.63
CA PHE A 503 -29.06 5.77 -9.26
C PHE A 503 -29.58 6.97 -10.04
N TYR A 504 -28.99 8.14 -9.80
CA TYR A 504 -29.41 9.40 -10.40
C TYR A 504 -28.24 10.17 -11.00
N VAL A 505 -28.52 10.95 -12.03
CA VAL A 505 -27.65 12.03 -12.53
C VAL A 505 -28.32 13.37 -12.25
N THR A 506 -27.53 14.36 -11.83
CA THR A 506 -28.02 15.72 -11.58
C THR A 506 -27.56 16.61 -12.73
N ASP A 507 -28.51 17.29 -13.38
CA ASP A 507 -28.21 18.25 -14.45
C ASP A 507 -27.66 19.59 -13.89
N ALA A 508 -27.32 20.52 -14.78
CA ALA A 508 -26.79 21.84 -14.40
C ALA A 508 -27.83 22.73 -13.69
N GLN A 509 -29.12 22.35 -13.74
CA GLN A 509 -30.25 23.04 -13.12
C GLN A 509 -30.62 22.43 -11.76
N GLY A 510 -29.96 21.35 -11.34
CA GLY A 510 -30.19 20.66 -10.07
C GLY A 510 -31.30 19.62 -10.10
N VAL A 511 -31.81 19.25 -11.28
CA VAL A 511 -32.86 18.23 -11.43
C VAL A 511 -32.21 16.83 -11.45
N LYS A 512 -32.73 15.91 -10.62
CA LYS A 512 -32.31 14.50 -10.59
C LYS A 512 -33.06 13.70 -11.66
N GLU A 513 -32.33 13.13 -12.62
CA GLU A 513 -32.83 12.16 -13.60
C GLU A 513 -32.44 10.74 -13.17
N SER A 514 -33.37 9.79 -13.21
CA SER A 514 -33.09 8.39 -12.83
C SER A 514 -32.38 7.63 -13.93
N LEU A 515 -31.35 6.88 -13.54
CA LEU A 515 -30.58 5.96 -14.37
C LEU A 515 -30.84 4.50 -13.97
N ASN A 516 -31.97 4.22 -13.31
CA ASN A 516 -32.36 2.88 -12.92
C ASN A 516 -32.76 2.05 -14.14
N ALA A 517 -32.47 0.74 -14.09
CA ALA A 517 -33.05 -0.23 -15.00
C ALA A 517 -34.33 -0.85 -14.39
N ASP A 518 -35.04 -1.65 -15.17
CA ASP A 518 -36.24 -2.37 -14.71
C ASP A 518 -35.98 -3.29 -13.50
N LEU A 519 -34.75 -3.79 -13.38
CA LEU A 519 -34.31 -4.68 -12.32
C LEU A 519 -33.00 -4.18 -11.71
N ARG A 520 -32.82 -4.41 -10.40
CA ARG A 520 -31.61 -4.03 -9.64
C ARG A 520 -30.29 -4.44 -10.33
N PRO A 521 -30.12 -5.67 -10.87
CA PRO A 521 -28.88 -6.03 -11.57
C PRO A 521 -28.55 -5.14 -12.78
N GLY A 522 -29.58 -4.60 -13.46
CA GLY A 522 -29.39 -3.61 -14.52
C GLY A 522 -28.93 -2.26 -13.98
N THR A 523 -29.51 -1.79 -12.87
CA THR A 523 -29.04 -0.57 -12.18
C THR A 523 -27.59 -0.72 -11.71
N GLU A 524 -27.21 -1.86 -11.13
CA GLU A 524 -25.82 -2.16 -10.74
C GLU A 524 -24.87 -2.19 -11.96
N ARG A 525 -25.35 -2.63 -13.13
CA ARG A 525 -24.59 -2.54 -14.38
C ARG A 525 -24.38 -1.07 -14.79
N ASN A 526 -25.42 -0.24 -14.72
CA ASN A 526 -25.32 1.19 -15.03
C ASN A 526 -24.33 1.92 -14.10
N ILE A 527 -24.30 1.55 -12.82
CA ILE A 527 -23.31 2.05 -11.85
C ILE A 527 -21.88 1.60 -12.24
N ARG A 528 -21.68 0.30 -12.52
CA ARG A 528 -20.36 -0.25 -12.90
C ARG A 528 -19.81 0.36 -14.19
N GLN A 529 -20.67 0.71 -15.14
CA GLN A 529 -20.30 1.44 -16.35
C GLN A 529 -19.78 2.87 -16.06
N ARG A 530 -19.94 3.41 -14.85
CA ARG A 530 -19.46 4.75 -14.47
C ARG A 530 -18.36 4.74 -13.42
N LEU A 531 -18.25 3.69 -12.61
CA LEU A 531 -17.27 3.62 -11.52
C LEU A 531 -16.23 2.51 -11.68
N GLY A 532 -16.46 1.57 -12.60
CA GLY A 532 -15.72 0.31 -12.68
C GLY A 532 -16.32 -0.78 -11.78
N ASN A 533 -15.63 -1.91 -11.67
CA ASN A 533 -16.05 -3.02 -10.81
C ASN A 533 -15.29 -3.01 -9.46
N PHE A 534 -15.83 -3.75 -8.50
CA PHE A 534 -15.30 -3.87 -7.14
C PHE A 534 -13.88 -4.43 -7.11
N GLU A 535 -13.62 -5.48 -7.89
CA GLU A 535 -12.34 -6.19 -7.90
C GLU A 535 -11.20 -5.29 -8.38
N ASP A 536 -11.42 -4.50 -9.44
CA ASP A 536 -10.45 -3.56 -9.98
C ASP A 536 -10.22 -2.38 -9.02
N PHE A 537 -11.25 -1.92 -8.31
CA PHE A 537 -11.11 -0.88 -7.28
C PHE A 537 -10.30 -1.37 -6.08
N MET A 538 -10.58 -2.57 -5.57
CA MET A 538 -9.82 -3.23 -4.51
C MET A 538 -8.35 -3.43 -4.88
N LEU A 539 -8.07 -3.62 -6.17
CA LEU A 539 -6.72 -3.89 -6.66
C LEU A 539 -5.87 -2.62 -6.84
N THR A 540 -6.51 -1.49 -7.15
CA THR A 540 -5.83 -0.26 -7.58
C THR A 540 -5.92 0.89 -6.58
N SER A 541 -7.01 0.96 -5.81
CA SER A 541 -7.41 2.17 -5.09
C SER A 541 -7.65 1.93 -3.59
N LEU A 542 -7.74 0.68 -3.14
CA LEU A 542 -7.89 0.34 -1.72
C LEU A 542 -6.85 -0.70 -1.27
N THR A 543 -6.33 -0.53 -0.06
CA THR A 543 -5.49 -1.55 0.58
C THR A 543 -6.13 -1.93 1.91
N SER A 544 -6.69 -3.14 1.98
CA SER A 544 -7.30 -3.67 3.20
C SER A 544 -6.26 -4.39 4.08
N GLN A 545 -6.56 -4.61 5.36
CA GLN A 545 -5.68 -5.36 6.27
C GLN A 545 -5.50 -6.83 5.88
N VAL A 546 -6.44 -7.40 5.14
CA VAL A 546 -6.44 -8.83 4.77
C VAL A 546 -5.67 -9.05 3.46
N ASN A 547 -5.72 -8.08 2.54
CA ASN A 547 -5.30 -8.22 1.15
C ASN A 547 -4.22 -7.22 0.72
N THR A 548 -3.38 -6.76 1.67
CA THR A 548 -2.38 -5.70 1.44
C THR A 548 -1.38 -6.00 0.31
N MET A 549 -1.24 -7.27 -0.08
CA MET A 549 -0.17 -7.76 -0.95
C MET A 549 -0.67 -8.66 -2.10
N ASP A 550 -1.95 -8.63 -2.48
CA ASP A 550 -2.50 -9.61 -3.44
C ASP A 550 -1.75 -9.64 -4.79
N ILE A 551 -1.37 -8.49 -5.34
CA ILE A 551 -0.52 -8.41 -6.56
C ILE A 551 0.89 -8.98 -6.30
N ILE A 552 1.45 -8.72 -5.12
CA ILE A 552 2.81 -9.16 -4.76
C ILE A 552 2.85 -10.67 -4.46
N ASN A 553 1.74 -11.22 -3.98
CA ASN A 553 1.61 -12.62 -3.59
C ASN A 553 1.02 -13.50 -4.71
N CYS A 554 0.40 -12.91 -5.75
CA CYS A 554 -0.10 -13.69 -6.88
C CYS A 554 1.05 -14.31 -7.69
N LYS A 555 0.77 -15.44 -8.36
CA LYS A 555 1.73 -16.10 -9.25
C LYS A 555 2.13 -15.17 -10.39
N GLU A 556 3.32 -15.38 -10.97
CA GLU A 556 3.83 -14.55 -12.08
C GLU A 556 2.83 -14.47 -13.25
N THR A 557 2.18 -15.58 -13.57
CA THR A 557 1.19 -15.65 -14.65
C THR A 557 -0.04 -14.78 -14.37
N ASP A 558 -0.52 -14.79 -13.13
CA ASP A 558 -1.70 -14.02 -12.73
C ASP A 558 -1.36 -12.52 -12.66
N ARG A 559 -0.15 -12.19 -12.16
CA ARG A 559 0.37 -10.82 -12.18
C ARG A 559 0.45 -10.28 -13.61
N LYS A 560 0.95 -11.10 -14.53
CA LYS A 560 1.06 -10.76 -15.95
C LYS A 560 -0.32 -10.52 -16.57
N LYS A 561 -1.31 -11.37 -16.28
CA LYS A 561 -2.70 -11.19 -16.73
C LYS A 561 -3.31 -9.88 -16.23
N ILE A 562 -3.11 -9.55 -14.95
CA ILE A 562 -3.57 -8.29 -14.35
C ILE A 562 -2.98 -7.09 -15.09
N LEU A 563 -1.66 -7.09 -15.30
CA LEU A 563 -0.97 -6.01 -16.04
C LEU A 563 -1.43 -5.91 -17.49
N TYR A 564 -1.62 -7.05 -18.16
CA TYR A 564 -2.09 -7.10 -19.54
C TYR A 564 -3.50 -6.55 -19.67
N LYS A 565 -4.38 -6.92 -18.73
CA LYS A 565 -5.72 -6.34 -18.62
C LYS A 565 -5.60 -4.82 -18.49
N PHE A 566 -4.91 -4.27 -17.48
CA PHE A 566 -4.86 -2.81 -17.29
C PHE A 566 -4.20 -2.02 -18.42
N LEU A 567 -3.30 -2.63 -19.18
CA LEU A 567 -2.65 -2.01 -20.33
C LEU A 567 -3.41 -2.24 -21.66
N ASP A 568 -4.59 -2.86 -21.61
CA ASP A 568 -5.40 -3.27 -22.78
C ASP A 568 -4.60 -4.11 -23.80
N LEU A 569 -3.61 -4.88 -23.33
CA LEU A 569 -2.79 -5.76 -24.16
C LEU A 569 -3.49 -7.09 -24.51
N ASP A 570 -4.57 -7.41 -23.81
CA ASP A 570 -5.36 -8.62 -23.98
C ASP A 570 -6.46 -8.49 -25.05
N ILE A 571 -6.68 -7.30 -25.63
CA ILE A 571 -7.76 -7.07 -26.60
C ILE A 571 -7.71 -8.00 -27.82
N PHE A 572 -6.51 -8.24 -28.37
CA PHE A 572 -6.33 -9.15 -29.50
C PHE A 572 -6.52 -10.61 -29.10
N GLU A 573 -6.15 -10.98 -27.86
CA GLU A 573 -6.36 -12.32 -27.33
C GLU A 573 -7.85 -12.60 -27.16
N GLN A 574 -8.60 -11.66 -26.59
CA GLN A 574 -10.06 -11.78 -26.45
C GLN A 574 -10.78 -11.90 -27.80
N LYS A 575 -10.42 -11.05 -28.77
CA LYS A 575 -10.94 -11.18 -30.15
C LYS A 575 -10.57 -12.51 -30.79
N GLY A 576 -9.35 -12.99 -30.55
CA GLY A 576 -8.87 -14.29 -31.04
C GLY A 576 -9.66 -15.46 -30.46
N LEU A 577 -10.05 -15.40 -29.19
CA LEU A 577 -10.91 -16.41 -28.55
C LEU A 577 -12.29 -16.45 -29.20
N LYS A 578 -12.93 -15.29 -29.41
CA LYS A 578 -14.22 -15.21 -30.11
C LYS A 578 -14.12 -15.74 -31.54
N ALA A 579 -13.07 -15.35 -32.27
CA ALA A 579 -12.81 -15.86 -33.61
C ALA A 579 -12.63 -17.38 -33.65
N LYS A 580 -11.98 -17.95 -32.63
CA LYS A 580 -11.81 -19.39 -32.48
C LYS A 580 -13.15 -20.09 -32.19
N ASP A 581 -13.98 -19.53 -31.33
CA ASP A 581 -15.31 -20.09 -31.04
C ASP A 581 -16.23 -20.06 -32.27
N ASP A 582 -16.28 -18.94 -33.00
CA ASP A 582 -16.97 -18.86 -34.29
C ASP A 582 -16.39 -19.88 -35.30
N SER A 583 -15.07 -20.05 -35.34
CA SER A 583 -14.44 -21.01 -36.26
C SER A 583 -14.87 -22.45 -35.97
N ARG A 584 -15.07 -22.81 -34.70
CA ARG A 584 -15.55 -24.15 -34.32
C ARG A 584 -16.94 -24.41 -34.90
N GLU A 585 -17.83 -23.43 -34.84
CA GLU A 585 -19.16 -23.53 -35.45
C GLU A 585 -19.07 -23.75 -36.97
N TRP A 586 -18.17 -23.03 -37.65
CA TRP A 586 -17.94 -23.22 -39.09
C TRP A 586 -17.32 -24.58 -39.42
N TYR A 587 -16.37 -25.08 -38.63
CA TYR A 587 -15.80 -26.42 -38.80
C TYR A 587 -16.87 -27.51 -38.60
N THR A 588 -17.76 -27.34 -37.62
CA THR A 588 -18.90 -28.26 -37.44
C THR A 588 -19.85 -28.21 -38.63
N LYS A 589 -20.19 -27.02 -39.14
CA LYS A 589 -21.00 -26.87 -40.36
C LYS A 589 -20.32 -27.47 -41.59
N LEU A 590 -19.01 -27.31 -41.73
CA LEU A 590 -18.22 -27.87 -42.83
C LEU A 590 -18.19 -29.41 -42.75
N GLY A 591 -17.96 -29.98 -41.57
CA GLY A 591 -18.02 -31.43 -41.37
C GLY A 591 -19.40 -32.01 -41.72
N ASN A 592 -20.48 -31.33 -41.31
CA ASN A 592 -21.84 -31.73 -41.70
C ASN A 592 -22.09 -31.64 -43.22
N LEU A 593 -21.45 -30.68 -43.91
CA LEU A 593 -21.54 -30.54 -45.36
C LEU A 593 -20.72 -31.61 -46.10
N GLU A 594 -19.54 -31.98 -45.58
CA GLU A 594 -18.72 -33.08 -46.11
C GLU A 594 -19.41 -34.44 -45.93
N ASP A 595 -20.05 -34.69 -44.77
CA ASP A 595 -20.81 -35.92 -44.50
C ASP A 595 -22.11 -36.04 -45.32
N SER A 596 -22.65 -34.93 -45.83
CA SER A 596 -23.92 -34.91 -46.55
C SER A 596 -23.85 -35.34 -48.04
N GLY A 597 -22.69 -35.81 -48.51
CA GLY A 597 -22.52 -36.30 -49.90
C GLY A 597 -22.70 -35.22 -50.97
N ILE A 598 -22.71 -33.93 -50.60
CA ILE A 598 -22.98 -32.81 -51.50
C ILE A 598 -21.96 -32.76 -52.65
N GLN A 599 -20.69 -33.13 -52.44
CA GLN A 599 -19.70 -33.19 -53.53
C GLN A 599 -20.09 -34.22 -54.61
N GLU A 600 -20.65 -35.35 -54.20
CA GLU A 600 -21.10 -36.41 -55.10
C GLU A 600 -22.34 -35.96 -55.89
N HIS A 601 -23.27 -35.25 -55.22
CA HIS A 601 -24.41 -34.62 -55.88
C HIS A 601 -23.99 -33.52 -56.86
N VAL A 602 -23.05 -32.63 -56.49
CA VAL A 602 -22.55 -31.57 -57.36
C VAL A 602 -21.83 -32.14 -58.60
N SER A 603 -21.06 -33.22 -58.43
CA SER A 603 -20.46 -33.94 -59.57
C SER A 603 -21.54 -34.51 -60.49
N LYS A 604 -22.53 -35.21 -59.92
CA LYS A 604 -23.63 -35.81 -60.68
C LYS A 604 -24.45 -34.77 -61.45
N TYR A 605 -24.69 -33.60 -60.87
CA TYR A 605 -25.39 -32.51 -61.56
C TYR A 605 -24.53 -31.84 -62.64
N ARG A 606 -23.21 -31.74 -62.46
CA ARG A 606 -22.29 -31.28 -63.53
C ARG A 606 -22.28 -32.23 -64.71
N ASP A 607 -22.16 -33.53 -64.46
CA ASP A 607 -22.14 -34.53 -65.52
C ASP A 607 -23.47 -34.52 -66.30
N ARG A 608 -24.59 -34.37 -65.58
CA ARG A 608 -25.92 -34.24 -66.20
C ARG A 608 -26.06 -32.95 -67.02
N ALA A 609 -25.51 -31.82 -66.55
CA ALA A 609 -25.51 -30.57 -67.30
C ALA A 609 -24.65 -30.67 -68.58
N ALA A 610 -23.50 -31.34 -68.52
CA ALA A 610 -22.66 -31.59 -69.69
C ALA A 610 -23.38 -32.48 -70.72
N THR A 611 -24.07 -33.53 -70.26
CA THR A 611 -24.85 -34.43 -71.12
C THR A 611 -25.98 -33.69 -71.81
N LEU A 612 -26.77 -32.91 -71.05
CA LEU A 612 -27.86 -32.09 -71.60
C LEU A 612 -27.35 -31.01 -72.58
N GLY A 613 -26.18 -30.41 -72.32
CA GLY A 613 -25.55 -29.48 -73.26
C GLY A 613 -25.18 -30.14 -74.59
N GLY A 614 -24.69 -31.38 -74.56
CA GLY A 614 -24.44 -32.19 -75.75
C GLY A 614 -25.72 -32.52 -76.53
N GLU A 615 -26.80 -32.88 -75.83
CA GLU A 615 -28.11 -33.14 -76.44
C GLU A 615 -28.71 -31.90 -77.09
N ILE A 616 -28.62 -30.73 -76.45
CA ILE A 616 -29.04 -29.45 -77.01
C ILE A 616 -28.27 -29.16 -78.31
N THR A 617 -26.95 -29.31 -78.30
CA THR A 617 -26.11 -29.06 -79.48
C THR A 617 -26.50 -29.98 -80.64
N LYS A 618 -26.85 -31.24 -80.35
CA LYS A 618 -27.29 -32.21 -81.35
C LYS A 618 -28.68 -31.86 -81.93
N LEU A 619 -29.62 -31.48 -81.07
CA LEU A 619 -30.95 -31.03 -81.48
C LEU A 619 -30.89 -29.73 -82.31
N GLU A 620 -29.96 -28.83 -82.00
CA GLU A 620 -29.71 -27.63 -82.80
C GLU A 620 -29.18 -27.97 -84.21
N GLN A 621 -28.30 -28.97 -84.35
CA GLN A 621 -27.86 -29.47 -85.65
C GLN A 621 -29.01 -30.11 -86.44
N GLU A 622 -29.78 -31.01 -85.82
CA GLU A 622 -30.94 -31.66 -86.46
C GLU A 622 -32.00 -30.64 -86.91
N LEU A 623 -32.20 -29.57 -86.12
CA LEU A 623 -33.11 -28.48 -86.49
C LEU A 623 -32.62 -27.71 -87.72
N GLU A 624 -31.32 -27.43 -87.83
CA GLU A 624 -30.78 -26.75 -89.01
C GLU A 624 -30.79 -27.63 -90.26
N GLU A 625 -30.53 -28.93 -90.13
CA GLU A 625 -30.69 -29.88 -91.23
C GLU A 625 -32.15 -29.96 -91.71
N SER A 626 -33.11 -29.95 -90.76
CA SER A 626 -34.53 -29.94 -91.08
C SER A 626 -34.97 -28.64 -91.79
N LYS A 627 -34.48 -27.48 -91.33
CA LYS A 627 -34.72 -26.18 -91.99
C LYS A 627 -34.12 -26.13 -93.40
N ALA A 628 -32.92 -26.67 -93.59
CA ALA A 628 -32.29 -26.76 -94.92
C ALA A 628 -33.11 -27.66 -95.86
N THR A 629 -33.61 -28.78 -95.34
CA THR A 629 -34.47 -29.71 -96.09
C THR A 629 -35.81 -29.06 -96.46
N GLN A 630 -36.44 -28.35 -95.52
CA GLN A 630 -37.68 -27.61 -95.74
C GLN A 630 -37.51 -26.50 -96.78
N LYS A 631 -36.38 -25.78 -96.76
CA LYS A 631 -36.06 -24.77 -97.78
C LYS A 631 -35.94 -25.40 -99.17
N THR A 632 -35.26 -26.53 -99.27
CA THR A 632 -35.09 -27.27 -100.54
C THR A 632 -36.42 -27.79 -101.09
N LEU A 633 -37.34 -28.23 -100.22
CA LEU A 633 -38.70 -28.64 -100.60
C LEU A 633 -39.58 -27.47 -101.03
N ASN A 634 -39.48 -26.31 -100.38
CA ASN A 634 -40.19 -25.10 -100.78
C ASN A 634 -39.69 -24.52 -102.11
N ASP A 635 -38.43 -24.74 -102.47
CA ASP A 635 -37.87 -24.32 -103.77
C ASP A 635 -38.28 -25.27 -104.93
N GLN A 636 -38.94 -26.41 -104.63
CA GLN A 636 -39.42 -27.41 -105.60
C GLN A 636 -40.94 -27.37 -105.87
N VAL A 637 -41.67 -26.48 -105.18
CA VAL A 637 -43.10 -26.19 -105.37
C VAL A 637 -43.25 -24.84 -106.04
#